data_AF-A0A6A5REQ7-F1
#
_entry.id   AF-A0A6A5REQ7-F1
#
_cell.length_a   1.000
_cell.length_b   1.000
_cell.length_c   1.000
_cell.angle_alpha   90.00
_cell.angle_beta   90.00
_cell.angle_gamma   90.00
#
_symmetry.space_group_name_H-M   'P 1'
#
loop_
_entity.id
_entity.type
_entity.pdbx_description
1 polymer ?
#
loop_
_entity_poly.entity_id
_entity_poly.type
_entity_poly.pdbx_seq_one_letter_code
_entity_poly.pdbx_strand_id
1 'polypeptide(L)'
;SPSAAQEGFLKLVKGAEEMLHKNVLIKARVRELEEQLAVITKRKSRKRKQIQHGGTLEYGPAASRVAAEACGGGGQLGAQSTVRRCGNCSKTGHNAQTC
;
A
#
# COMPACT_ATOMS: atom_id res chain seq x y z
N SER A 1 10.09 29.80 55.67
CA SER A 1 11.47 29.47 56.07
C SER A 1 12.27 29.05 54.85
N PRO A 2 13.59 29.27 54.81
CA PRO A 2 14.46 28.84 53.70
C PRO A 2 14.29 27.35 53.34
N SER A 3 14.05 26.49 54.33
CA SER A 3 13.80 25.05 54.16
C SER A 3 12.54 24.72 53.35
N ALA A 4 11.42 25.41 53.59
CA ALA A 4 10.18 25.18 52.87
C ALA A 4 10.27 25.58 51.40
N ALA A 5 11.03 26.63 51.09
CA ALA A 5 11.30 27.05 49.71
C ALA A 5 12.16 26.02 48.98
N GLN A 6 13.18 25.47 49.64
CA GLN A 6 14.03 24.42 49.09
C GLN A 6 13.25 23.12 48.82
N GLU A 7 12.35 22.73 49.73
CA GLU A 7 11.49 21.56 49.53
C GLU A 7 10.52 21.73 48.35
N GLY A 8 9.94 22.93 48.21
CA GLY A 8 9.10 23.27 47.06
C GLY A 8 9.86 23.16 45.74
N PHE A 9 11.10 23.64 45.69
CA PHE A 9 11.96 23.52 44.51
C PHE A 9 12.25 22.07 44.14
N LEU A 10 12.59 21.21 45.11
CA LEU A 10 12.85 19.79 44.86
C LEU A 10 11.60 19.07 44.30
N LYS A 11 10.41 19.41 44.78
CA LYS A 11 9.14 18.87 44.24
C LYS A 11 8.93 19.28 42.78
N LEU A 12 9.26 20.53 42.43
CA LEU A 12 9.18 21.01 41.04
C LEU A 12 10.16 20.28 40.13
N VAL A 13 11.39 20.06 40.57
CA VAL A 13 12.41 19.29 39.82
C VAL A 13 11.90 17.88 39.54
N LYS A 14 11.41 17.18 40.57
CA LYS A 14 10.85 15.84 40.42
C LYS A 14 9.66 15.81 39.44
N GLY A 15 8.77 16.79 39.55
CA GLY A 15 7.66 16.93 38.61
C GLY A 15 8.13 17.14 37.17
N ALA A 16 9.16 17.96 36.96
CA ALA A 16 9.74 18.19 35.64
C ALA A 16 10.37 16.92 35.05
N GLU A 17 11.08 16.13 35.86
CA GLU A 17 11.64 14.84 35.45
C GLU A 17 10.55 13.86 35.00
N GLU A 18 9.47 13.73 35.76
CA GLU A 18 8.33 12.88 35.40
C GLU A 18 7.66 13.33 34.10
N MET A 19 7.50 14.64 33.90
CA MET A 19 6.98 15.19 32.65
C MET A 19 7.90 14.93 31.46
N LEU A 20 9.22 15.06 31.63
CA LEU A 20 10.18 14.76 30.58
C LEU A 20 10.12 13.30 30.15
N HIS A 21 10.04 12.37 31.11
CA HIS A 21 9.90 10.96 30.80
C HIS A 21 8.63 10.67 29.98
N LYS A 22 7.48 11.23 30.41
CA LYS A 22 6.22 11.14 29.67
C LYS A 22 6.33 11.77 28.27
N ASN A 23 7.02 12.91 28.14
CA ASN A 23 7.19 13.60 26.86
C ASN A 23 7.99 12.77 25.85
N VAL A 24 9.01 12.03 26.31
CA VAL A 24 9.76 11.09 25.46
C VAL A 24 8.84 10.01 24.90
N LEU A 25 7.99 9.41 25.75
CA LEU A 25 7.04 8.38 25.33
C LEU A 25 6.00 8.93 24.33
N ILE A 26 5.47 10.13 24.60
CA ILE A 26 4.53 10.81 23.69
C ILE A 26 5.18 11.08 22.34
N LYS A 27 6.42 11.59 22.32
CA LYS A 27 7.17 11.83 21.07
C LYS A 27 7.39 10.55 20.28
N ALA A 28 7.70 9.44 20.94
CA ALA A 28 7.82 8.15 20.27
C ALA A 28 6.49 7.72 19.64
N ARG A 29 5.38 7.86 20.38
CA ARG A 29 4.04 7.52 19.88
C ARG A 29 3.59 8.41 18.72
N VAL A 30 3.92 9.70 18.75
CA VAL A 30 3.64 10.63 17.64
C VAL A 30 4.34 10.17 16.36
N ARG A 31 5.64 9.83 16.44
CA ARG A 31 6.39 9.34 15.28
C ARG A 31 5.79 8.06 14.71
N GLU A 32 5.45 7.10 15.58
CA GLU A 32 4.81 5.85 15.17
C GLU A 32 3.49 6.11 14.42
N LEU A 33 2.66 7.03 14.92
CA LEU A 33 1.39 7.40 14.27
C LEU A 33 1.61 8.12 12.94
N GLU A 34 2.59 9.01 12.85
CA GLU A 34 2.96 9.70 11.61
C GLU A 34 3.43 8.69 10.53
N GLU A 35 4.24 7.71 10.90
CA GLU A 35 4.68 6.63 10.00
C GLU A 35 3.49 5.78 9.51
N GLN A 36 2.59 5.40 10.42
CA GLN A 36 1.37 4.66 10.06
C GLN A 36 0.47 5.46 9.11
N LEU A 37 0.30 6.76 9.37
CA LEU A 37 -0.44 7.66 8.50
C LEU A 37 0.22 7.79 7.12
N ALA A 38 1.55 7.91 7.04
CA ALA A 38 2.28 7.97 5.78
C ALA A 38 2.03 6.70 4.93
N VAL A 39 2.04 5.51 5.55
CA VAL A 39 1.75 4.25 4.86
C VAL A 39 0.30 4.21 4.35
N ILE A 40 -0.67 4.55 5.21
CA ILE A 40 -2.10 4.50 4.88
C ILE A 40 -2.42 5.52 3.78
N THR A 41 -1.93 6.75 3.88
CA THR A 41 -2.16 7.81 2.90
C THR A 41 -1.54 7.47 1.55
N LYS A 42 -0.32 6.92 1.53
CA LYS A 42 0.32 6.41 0.30
C LYS A 42 -0.50 5.30 -0.34
N ARG A 43 -1.01 4.33 0.43
CA ARG A 43 -1.88 3.26 -0.06
C ARG A 43 -3.20 3.80 -0.63
N LYS A 44 -3.86 4.71 0.09
CA LYS A 44 -5.11 5.35 -0.37
C LYS A 44 -4.89 6.16 -1.65
N SER A 45 -3.80 6.90 -1.74
CA SER A 45 -3.43 7.66 -2.95
C SER A 45 -3.18 6.74 -4.14
N ARG A 46 -2.43 5.65 -3.96
CA ARG A 46 -2.22 4.63 -5.00
C ARG A 46 -3.55 4.03 -5.49
N LYS A 47 -4.42 3.61 -4.57
CA LYS A 47 -5.74 3.07 -4.91
C LYS A 47 -6.62 4.09 -5.65
N ARG A 48 -6.61 5.36 -5.21
CA ARG A 48 -7.32 6.44 -5.88
C ARG A 48 -6.82 6.65 -7.31
N LYS A 49 -5.50 6.74 -7.50
CA LYS A 49 -4.90 6.87 -8.84
C LYS A 49 -5.25 5.67 -9.73
N GLN A 50 -5.21 4.45 -9.19
CA GLN A 50 -5.61 3.24 -9.93
C GLN A 50 -7.07 3.29 -10.37
N ILE A 51 -7.99 3.76 -9.51
CA ILE A 51 -9.41 3.90 -9.87
C ILE A 51 -9.61 5.05 -10.87
N GLN A 52 -8.94 6.19 -10.71
CA GLN A 52 -9.06 7.32 -11.62
C GLN A 52 -8.53 7.01 -13.03
N HIS A 53 -7.39 6.33 -13.12
CA HIS A 53 -6.86 5.86 -14.41
C HIS A 53 -7.54 4.58 -14.91
N GLY A 54 -8.17 3.80 -14.01
CA GLY A 54 -8.90 2.55 -14.31
C GLY A 54 -10.41 2.71 -14.47
N GLY A 55 -10.94 3.94 -14.47
CA GLY A 55 -12.31 4.23 -14.92
C GLY A 55 -12.52 3.92 -16.41
N THR A 56 -11.40 3.78 -17.13
CA THR A 56 -11.29 2.93 -18.31
C THR A 56 -10.25 1.86 -17.98
N LEU A 57 -10.69 0.70 -17.48
CA LEU A 57 -9.89 -0.51 -17.57
C LEU A 57 -9.82 -0.89 -19.06
N GLU A 58 -9.08 -0.10 -19.84
CA GLU A 58 -8.37 -0.68 -20.98
C GLU A 58 -7.50 -1.76 -20.35
N TYR A 59 -7.87 -3.01 -20.63
CA TYR A 59 -7.05 -4.18 -20.42
C TYR A 59 -5.77 -3.97 -21.25
N GLY A 60 -4.84 -3.20 -20.69
CA GLY A 60 -3.71 -2.61 -21.38
C GLY A 60 -2.42 -2.73 -20.55
N PRO A 61 -1.26 -2.46 -21.16
CA PRO A 61 -0.05 -3.30 -21.11
C PRO A 61 0.70 -3.38 -19.76
N ALA A 62 0.18 -2.78 -18.69
CA ALA A 62 0.78 -2.89 -17.35
C ALA A 62 0.58 -4.28 -16.73
N ALA A 63 -0.51 -5.00 -17.07
CA ALA A 63 -0.65 -6.42 -16.74
C ALA A 63 0.40 -7.28 -17.48
N SER A 64 0.85 -6.81 -18.64
CA SER A 64 1.88 -7.47 -19.44
C SER A 64 3.30 -7.23 -18.91
N ARG A 65 3.57 -6.18 -18.13
CA ARG A 65 4.91 -5.96 -17.53
C ARG A 65 5.20 -6.89 -16.34
N VAL A 66 4.17 -7.25 -15.56
CA VAL A 66 4.33 -8.26 -14.48
C VAL A 66 4.45 -9.68 -15.06
N ALA A 67 3.87 -9.94 -16.24
CA ALA A 67 4.10 -11.19 -16.96
C ALA A 67 5.45 -11.23 -17.72
N ALA A 68 5.96 -10.07 -18.17
CA ALA A 68 7.21 -9.99 -18.94
C ALA A 68 8.48 -10.23 -18.11
N GLU A 69 8.45 -10.00 -16.79
CA GLU A 69 9.59 -10.33 -15.92
C GLU A 69 9.58 -11.79 -15.45
N ALA A 70 8.49 -12.53 -15.66
CA ALA A 70 8.36 -13.95 -15.26
C ALA A 70 8.64 -14.96 -16.40
N CYS A 71 8.69 -14.51 -17.66
CA CYS A 71 8.90 -15.38 -18.81
C CYS A 71 10.02 -14.85 -19.71
N GLY A 72 11.25 -14.89 -19.19
CA GLY A 72 12.44 -14.92 -20.05
C GLY A 72 12.43 -16.22 -20.84
N GLY A 73 11.89 -16.21 -22.06
CA GLY A 73 11.96 -17.35 -22.96
C GLY A 73 10.88 -17.40 -24.03
N GLY A 74 11.15 -16.73 -25.16
CA GLY A 74 10.70 -17.20 -26.47
C GLY A 74 9.43 -16.59 -27.07
N GLY A 75 9.59 -15.93 -28.22
CA GLY A 75 8.66 -16.13 -29.35
C GLY A 75 7.49 -15.14 -29.51
N GLN A 76 7.83 -13.93 -29.95
CA GLN A 76 7.19 -13.12 -31.01
C GLN A 76 5.83 -13.50 -31.65
N LEU A 77 5.12 -12.42 -32.06
CA LEU A 77 4.04 -12.32 -33.06
C LEU A 77 2.64 -12.64 -32.49
N GLY A 78 1.60 -11.84 -32.65
CA GLY A 78 1.28 -10.78 -33.58
C GLY A 78 -0.25 -10.67 -33.58
N ALA A 79 -0.79 -9.50 -33.86
CA ALA A 79 -2.21 -9.22 -33.90
C ALA A 79 -3.01 -10.27 -34.71
N GLN A 80 -4.08 -10.84 -34.11
CA GLN A 80 -5.27 -11.28 -34.84
C GLN A 80 -6.37 -11.68 -33.85
N SER A 81 -7.49 -10.95 -33.88
CA SER A 81 -8.74 -11.29 -33.21
C SER A 81 -9.37 -12.51 -33.89
N THR A 82 -8.80 -13.70 -33.68
CA THR A 82 -9.42 -14.94 -34.15
C THR A 82 -10.58 -15.29 -33.22
N VAL A 83 -11.80 -15.33 -33.77
CA VAL A 83 -13.00 -15.84 -33.09
C VAL A 83 -12.64 -17.15 -32.38
N ARG A 84 -12.82 -17.19 -31.05
CA ARG A 84 -12.49 -18.35 -30.22
C ARG A 84 -13.26 -19.57 -30.74
N ARG A 85 -12.52 -20.60 -31.15
CA ARG A 85 -13.06 -21.92 -31.53
C ARG A 85 -13.02 -22.86 -30.33
N CYS A 86 -13.95 -23.80 -30.27
CA CYS A 86 -13.94 -24.87 -29.29
C CYS A 86 -12.68 -25.71 -29.44
N GLY A 87 -11.93 -25.92 -28.36
CA GLY A 87 -10.70 -26.73 -28.37
C GLY A 87 -10.93 -28.21 -28.70
N ASN A 88 -12.17 -28.70 -28.55
CA ASN A 88 -12.50 -30.11 -28.76
C ASN A 88 -13.00 -30.39 -30.19
N CYS A 89 -13.89 -29.54 -30.73
CA CYS A 89 -14.50 -29.76 -32.05
C CYS A 89 -14.15 -28.69 -33.11
N SER A 90 -13.34 -27.69 -32.76
CA SER A 90 -12.93 -26.56 -33.63
C SER A 90 -14.07 -25.70 -34.21
N LYS A 91 -15.32 -25.92 -33.76
CA LYS A 91 -16.48 -25.09 -34.10
C LYS A 91 -16.53 -23.83 -33.25
N THR A 92 -17.17 -22.79 -33.77
CA THR A 92 -17.40 -21.52 -33.05
C THR A 92 -18.75 -21.56 -32.31
N GLY A 93 -18.92 -20.71 -31.29
CA GLY A 93 -20.20 -20.54 -30.59
C GLY A 93 -20.33 -21.29 -29.26
N HIS A 94 -19.35 -22.12 -28.89
CA HIS A 94 -19.24 -22.76 -27.58
C HIS A 94 -17.77 -23.05 -27.25
N ASN A 95 -17.48 -23.37 -25.98
CA ASN A 95 -16.13 -23.71 -25.53
C ASN A 95 -16.03 -25.22 -25.21
N ALA A 96 -14.82 -25.72 -24.93
CA ALA A 96 -14.60 -27.15 -24.66
C ALA A 96 -15.32 -27.67 -23.40
N GLN A 97 -15.63 -26.78 -22.44
CA GLN A 97 -16.37 -27.14 -21.24
C GLN A 97 -17.87 -27.36 -21.51
N THR A 98 -18.38 -26.78 -22.60
CA THR A 98 -19.78 -26.86 -23.04
C THR A 98 -19.93 -27.56 -24.39
N CYS A 99 -18.91 -28.32 -24.82
CA CYS A 99 -18.87 -29.00 -26.11
C CYS A 99 -19.53 -30.37 -26.06
#